data_AF-U3U5C0-F1
#
_entry.id   AF-U3U5C0-F1
#
_cell.length_a   1.000
_cell.length_b   1.000
_cell.length_c   1.000
_cell.angle_alpha   90.00
_cell.angle_beta   90.00
_cell.angle_gamma   90.00
#
_symmetry.space_group_name_H-M   'P 1'
#
loop_
_entity.id
_entity.type
_entity.pdbx_description
1 polymer ?
#
loop_
_entity_poly.entity_id
_entity_poly.type
_entity_poly.pdbx_seq_one_letter_code
_entity_poly.pdbx_strand_id
1 'polypeptide(L)'
;MFTQLINLIEYVGNNNQLVRSWLYIRQKLLKTYYNVIGIKTKKTIFSVLNEKALDTFCYLLLDYLSIGHFSIYERIIKNYQLHSVTQMYNFLQKNTACLMQLYDKFLHQPIDYKSYMTFNHALSKVGEILESRFVIEDLLIQFFWNKKSKQTVIINKSKIAHLA
;
A
#
# COMPACT_ATOMS: atom_id res chain seq x y z
N MET A 1 -5.67 8.91 4.11
CA MET A 1 -5.49 7.81 3.13
C MET A 1 -5.95 8.10 1.69
N PHE A 2 -7.25 8.13 1.32
CA PHE A 2 -7.66 8.28 -0.10
C PHE A 2 -7.24 9.59 -0.76
N THR A 3 -7.40 10.72 -0.07
CA THR A 3 -6.98 12.04 -0.58
C THR A 3 -5.48 12.08 -0.85
N GLN A 4 -4.67 11.51 0.04
CA GLN A 4 -3.21 11.41 -0.15
C GLN A 4 -2.87 10.57 -1.39
N LEU A 5 -3.57 9.45 -1.61
CA LEU A 5 -3.40 8.63 -2.80
C LEU A 5 -3.71 9.40 -4.10
N ILE A 6 -4.82 10.15 -4.14
CA ILE A 6 -5.20 10.95 -5.31
C ILE A 6 -4.12 11.99 -5.60
N ASN A 7 -3.71 12.76 -4.59
CA ASN A 7 -2.65 13.77 -4.73
C ASN A 7 -1.35 13.15 -5.24
N LEU A 8 -1.00 11.95 -4.77
CA LEU A 8 0.20 11.25 -5.25
C LEU A 8 0.07 10.81 -6.71
N ILE A 9 -1.09 10.27 -7.11
CA ILE A 9 -1.36 9.88 -8.51
C ILE A 9 -1.20 11.09 -9.43
N GLU A 10 -1.74 12.25 -9.04
CA GLU A 10 -1.59 13.50 -9.80
C GLU A 10 -0.12 13.95 -9.88
N TYR A 11 0.61 13.85 -8.77
CA TYR A 11 2.03 14.24 -8.72
C TYR A 11 2.93 13.39 -9.64
N VAL A 12 2.75 12.06 -9.66
CA VAL A 12 3.58 11.18 -10.50
C VAL A 12 3.05 11.03 -11.93
N GLY A 13 1.79 11.36 -12.19
CA GLY A 13 1.16 11.15 -13.49
C GLY A 13 1.20 9.70 -13.98
N ASN A 14 1.04 9.50 -15.29
CA ASN A 14 0.81 8.17 -15.89
C ASN A 14 2.05 7.53 -16.56
N ASN A 15 3.24 8.13 -16.45
CA ASN A 15 4.39 7.78 -17.31
C ASN A 15 5.29 6.66 -16.75
N ASN A 16 4.88 5.98 -15.67
CA ASN A 16 5.60 4.84 -15.13
C ASN A 16 4.65 3.69 -14.78
N GLN A 17 4.73 2.60 -15.54
CA GLN A 17 3.88 1.44 -15.38
C GLN A 17 4.00 0.78 -13.99
N LEU A 18 5.20 0.74 -13.41
CA LEU A 18 5.41 0.14 -12.09
C LEU A 18 4.74 0.97 -11.00
N VAL A 19 4.95 2.28 -11.00
CA VAL A 19 4.31 3.19 -10.04
C VAL A 19 2.79 3.17 -10.22
N ARG A 20 2.31 3.18 -11.47
CA ARG A 20 0.88 3.11 -11.77
C ARG A 20 0.23 1.82 -11.27
N SER A 21 0.87 0.67 -11.51
CA SER A 21 0.39 -0.63 -11.02
C SER A 21 0.35 -0.65 -9.49
N TRP A 22 1.36 -0.09 -8.83
CA TRP A 22 1.39 -0.02 -7.38
C TRP A 22 0.26 0.82 -6.79
N LEU A 23 0.08 2.05 -7.28
CA LEU A 23 -0.98 2.94 -6.83
C LEU A 23 -2.38 2.38 -7.12
N TYR A 24 -2.51 1.63 -8.21
CA TYR A 24 -3.76 0.92 -8.55
C TYR A 24 -4.09 -0.19 -7.53
N ILE A 25 -3.12 -1.03 -7.17
CA ILE A 25 -3.34 -2.08 -6.15
C ILE A 25 -3.63 -1.45 -4.79
N ARG A 26 -2.93 -0.36 -4.43
CA ARG A 26 -3.23 0.40 -3.21
C ARG A 26 -4.67 0.92 -3.20
N GLN A 27 -5.15 1.44 -4.34
CA GLN A 27 -6.53 1.92 -4.46
C GLN A 27 -7.54 0.79 -4.22
N LYS A 28 -7.28 -0.40 -4.77
CA LYS A 28 -8.12 -1.59 -4.55
C LYS A 28 -8.13 -2.02 -3.07
N LEU A 29 -6.97 -2.03 -2.43
CA LEU A 29 -6.84 -2.32 -1.00
C LEU A 29 -7.65 -1.32 -0.15
N LEU A 30 -7.52 -0.02 -0.42
CA LEU A 30 -8.28 1.00 0.31
C LEU A 30 -9.78 0.83 0.10
N LYS A 31 -10.24 0.60 -1.13
CA LYS A 31 -11.68 0.40 -1.41
C LYS A 31 -12.25 -0.76 -0.60
N THR A 32 -11.53 -1.88 -0.54
CA THR A 32 -11.97 -3.06 0.23
C THR A 32 -11.88 -2.83 1.73
N TYR A 33 -10.84 -2.15 2.23
CA TYR A 33 -10.76 -1.73 3.63
C TYR A 33 -11.96 -0.88 4.05
N TYR A 34 -12.28 0.16 3.28
CA TYR A 34 -13.42 1.04 3.56
C TYR A 34 -14.76 0.32 3.41
N ASN A 35 -14.85 -0.67 2.51
CA ASN A 35 -16.03 -1.53 2.42
C ASN A 35 -16.21 -2.31 3.72
N VAL A 36 -15.16 -2.96 4.24
CA VAL A 36 -15.22 -3.75 5.49
C VAL A 36 -15.63 -2.90 6.70
N ILE A 37 -15.03 -1.71 6.89
CA ILE A 37 -15.40 -0.85 8.03
C ILE A 37 -16.74 -0.11 7.83
N GLY A 38 -17.17 0.06 6.57
CA GLY A 38 -18.38 0.77 6.18
C GLY A 38 -19.67 -0.05 6.30
N ILE A 39 -19.56 -1.33 6.63
CA ILE A 39 -20.69 -2.22 6.91
C ILE A 39 -21.36 -1.73 8.21
N LYS A 40 -22.31 -0.80 8.06
CA LYS A 40 -23.20 -0.39 9.15
C LYS A 40 -24.06 -1.58 9.54
N THR A 41 -24.04 -1.90 10.84
CA THR A 41 -24.75 -2.99 11.51
C THR A 41 -26.26 -2.99 11.25
N LYS A 42 -26.73 -3.52 10.12
CA LYS A 42 -28.12 -3.95 9.96
C LYS A 42 -28.15 -5.47 10.16
N LYS A 43 -28.38 -5.87 11.40
CA LYS A 43 -28.60 -7.25 11.83
C LYS A 43 -29.77 -7.82 11.00
N THR A 44 -29.51 -8.74 10.06
CA THR A 44 -30.37 -9.89 9.69
C THR A 44 -29.98 -10.60 8.39
N ILE A 45 -29.27 -9.96 7.44
CA ILE A 45 -28.92 -10.58 6.13
C ILE A 45 -27.39 -10.50 5.82
N PHE A 46 -26.62 -9.80 6.67
CA PHE A 46 -25.27 -9.33 6.36
C PHE A 46 -24.11 -10.24 6.77
N SER A 47 -24.31 -11.34 7.50
CA SER A 47 -23.19 -12.18 7.98
C SER A 47 -22.30 -12.70 6.85
N VAL A 48 -22.91 -13.29 5.81
CA VAL A 48 -22.20 -13.85 4.64
C VAL A 48 -21.59 -12.75 3.75
N LEU A 49 -22.22 -11.57 3.68
CA LEU A 49 -21.68 -10.44 2.93
C LEU A 49 -20.46 -9.82 3.64
N ASN A 50 -20.45 -9.84 4.98
CA ASN A 50 -19.34 -9.35 5.78
C ASN A 50 -18.12 -10.27 5.68
N GLU A 51 -18.34 -11.58 5.70
CA GLU A 51 -17.27 -12.58 5.51
C GLU A 51 -16.61 -12.42 4.14
N LYS A 52 -17.39 -12.37 3.05
CA LYS A 52 -16.82 -12.17 1.70
C LYS A 52 -16.06 -10.85 1.54
N ALA A 53 -16.57 -9.77 2.13
CA ALA A 53 -15.89 -8.48 2.11
C ALA A 53 -14.57 -8.54 2.88
N LEU A 54 -14.56 -9.20 4.04
CA LEU A 54 -13.37 -9.43 4.84
C LEU A 54 -12.34 -10.29 4.10
N ASP A 55 -12.76 -11.43 3.53
CA ASP A 55 -11.90 -12.32 2.75
C ASP A 55 -11.24 -11.58 1.59
N THR A 56 -12.02 -10.76 0.88
CA THR A 56 -11.50 -9.95 -0.23
C THR A 56 -10.45 -8.94 0.27
N PHE A 57 -10.71 -8.27 1.39
CA PHE A 57 -9.75 -7.36 2.00
C PHE A 57 -8.47 -8.08 2.43
N CYS A 58 -8.61 -9.21 3.12
CA CYS A 58 -7.52 -10.07 3.57
C CYS A 58 -6.63 -10.52 2.40
N TYR A 59 -7.25 -11.02 1.32
CA TYR A 59 -6.55 -11.40 0.10
C TYR A 59 -5.75 -10.22 -0.48
N LEU A 60 -6.39 -9.06 -0.66
CA LEU A 60 -5.72 -7.88 -1.21
C LEU A 60 -4.64 -7.31 -0.29
N LEU A 61 -4.77 -7.45 1.02
CA LEU A 61 -3.75 -7.05 1.98
C LEU A 61 -2.48 -7.87 1.81
N LEU A 62 -2.61 -9.20 1.76
CA LEU A 62 -1.49 -10.12 1.55
C LEU A 62 -0.84 -9.92 0.18
N ASP A 63 -1.64 -9.77 -0.87
CA ASP A 63 -1.16 -9.47 -2.22
C ASP A 63 -0.38 -8.14 -2.25
N TYR A 64 -0.92 -7.09 -1.61
CA TYR A 64 -0.27 -5.77 -1.54
C TYR A 64 1.03 -5.77 -0.71
N LEU A 65 1.10 -6.54 0.38
CA LEU A 65 2.34 -6.75 1.14
C LEU A 65 3.38 -7.48 0.28
N SER A 66 2.96 -8.55 -0.40
CA SER A 66 3.82 -9.40 -1.23
C SER A 66 4.40 -8.65 -2.42
N ILE A 67 3.58 -7.92 -3.18
CA ILE A 67 4.02 -7.10 -4.32
C ILE A 67 4.99 -6.01 -3.87
N GLY A 68 4.76 -5.43 -2.69
CA GLY A 68 5.70 -4.49 -2.06
C GLY A 68 7.09 -5.11 -1.92
N HIS A 69 7.20 -6.19 -1.16
CA HIS A 69 8.49 -6.80 -0.82
C HIS A 69 9.20 -7.48 -1.99
N PHE A 70 8.46 -8.24 -2.80
CA PHE A 70 9.05 -9.15 -3.80
C PHE A 70 9.12 -8.57 -5.21
N SER A 71 8.70 -7.32 -5.41
CA SER A 71 8.76 -6.68 -6.73
C SER A 71 9.20 -5.23 -6.64
N ILE A 72 8.54 -4.43 -5.80
CA ILE A 72 8.71 -2.98 -5.82
C ILE A 72 9.93 -2.55 -5.02
N TYR A 73 9.99 -2.91 -3.74
CA TYR A 73 11.07 -2.48 -2.86
C TYR A 73 12.40 -3.06 -3.31
N GLU A 74 12.41 -4.34 -3.69
CA GLU A 74 13.60 -5.00 -4.22
C GLU A 74 14.17 -4.24 -5.44
N ARG A 75 13.30 -3.82 -6.37
CA ARG A 75 13.73 -3.05 -7.55
C ARG A 75 14.23 -1.64 -7.19
N ILE A 76 13.64 -0.98 -6.20
CA ILE A 76 14.11 0.34 -5.75
C ILE A 76 15.47 0.21 -5.05
N ILE A 77 15.63 -0.75 -4.13
CA ILE A 77 16.87 -0.97 -3.36
C ILE A 77 18.03 -1.37 -4.28
N LYS A 78 17.79 -2.29 -5.23
CA LYS A 78 18.82 -2.71 -6.20
C LYS A 78 19.36 -1.55 -7.03
N ASN A 79 18.49 -0.60 -7.40
CA ASN A 79 18.88 0.55 -8.23
C ASN A 79 19.45 1.72 -7.42
N TYR A 80 19.19 1.77 -6.11
CA TYR A 80 19.57 2.89 -5.25
C TYR A 80 20.04 2.40 -3.87
N GLN A 81 21.35 2.12 -3.76
CA GLN A 81 22.01 1.70 -2.51
C GLN A 81 22.27 2.89 -1.57
N LEU A 82 21.22 3.66 -1.25
CA LEU A 82 21.31 4.77 -0.31
C LEU A 82 20.89 4.33 1.09
N HIS A 83 21.55 4.88 2.12
CA HIS A 83 21.22 4.61 3.52
C HIS A 83 19.76 4.94 3.85
N SER A 84 19.24 6.05 3.33
CA SER A 84 17.85 6.47 3.53
C SER A 84 16.82 5.48 2.97
N VAL A 85 17.07 4.93 1.78
CA VAL A 85 16.22 3.90 1.15
C VAL A 85 16.24 2.62 1.98
N THR A 86 17.40 2.26 2.52
CA THR A 86 17.56 1.09 3.41
C THR A 86 16.77 1.25 4.70
N GLN A 87 16.80 2.43 5.33
CA GLN A 87 16.01 2.71 6.53
C GLN A 87 14.50 2.64 6.27
N MET A 88 14.03 3.19 5.14
CA MET A 88 12.63 3.10 4.72
C MET A 88 12.20 1.63 4.52
N TYR A 89 13.06 0.81 3.90
CA TYR A 89 12.78 -0.61 3.74
C TYR A 89 12.70 -1.36 5.07
N ASN A 90 13.64 -1.10 6.00
CA ASN A 90 13.61 -1.70 7.34
C ASN A 90 12.32 -1.34 8.11
N PHE A 91 11.83 -0.10 7.95
CA PHE A 91 10.54 0.29 8.50
C PHE A 91 9.40 -0.55 7.90
N LEU A 92 9.38 -0.71 6.58
CA LEU A 92 8.33 -1.47 5.87
C LEU A 92 8.33 -2.95 6.25
N GLN A 93 9.48 -3.55 6.51
CA GLN A 93 9.58 -4.91 7.04
C GLN A 93 8.95 -5.02 8.43
N LYS A 94 9.28 -4.12 9.36
CA LYS A 94 8.67 -4.09 10.71
C LYS A 94 7.17 -3.85 10.65
N ASN A 95 6.73 -2.92 9.79
CA ASN A 95 5.32 -2.63 9.55
C ASN A 95 4.57 -3.89 9.05
N THR A 96 5.17 -4.62 8.11
CA THR A 96 4.63 -5.89 7.59
C THR A 96 4.51 -6.95 8.68
N ALA A 97 5.54 -7.12 9.50
CA ALA A 97 5.49 -8.06 10.63
C ALA A 97 4.33 -7.74 11.59
N CYS A 98 4.11 -6.45 11.89
CA CYS A 98 3.00 -6.02 12.73
C CYS A 98 1.63 -6.30 12.09
N LEU A 99 1.47 -6.04 10.78
CA LEU A 99 0.25 -6.38 10.05
C LEU A 99 -0.03 -7.88 10.06
N MET A 100 0.99 -8.71 9.86
CA MET A 100 0.84 -10.16 9.89
C MET A 100 0.42 -10.68 11.27
N GLN A 101 0.97 -10.13 12.34
CA GLN A 101 0.54 -10.47 13.70
C GLN A 101 -0.94 -10.16 13.95
N LEU A 102 -1.44 -9.02 13.45
CA LEU A 102 -2.87 -8.69 13.55
C LEU A 102 -3.73 -9.60 12.67
N TYR A 103 -3.25 -9.90 11.47
CA TYR A 103 -3.90 -10.81 10.54
C TYR A 103 -4.12 -12.20 11.15
N ASP A 104 -3.05 -12.83 11.64
CA ASP A 104 -3.09 -14.19 12.21
C ASP A 104 -4.00 -14.26 13.45
N LYS A 105 -3.98 -13.20 14.27
CA LYS A 105 -4.69 -13.16 15.54
C LYS A 105 -6.18 -12.84 15.39
N PHE A 106 -6.55 -11.98 14.45
CA PHE A 106 -7.90 -11.39 14.42
C PHE A 106 -8.64 -11.50 13.10
N LEU A 107 -7.94 -11.67 11.97
CA LEU A 107 -8.56 -11.64 10.64
C LEU A 107 -8.63 -13.02 9.98
N HIS A 108 -7.72 -13.93 10.32
CA HIS A 108 -7.72 -15.31 9.82
C HIS A 108 -8.61 -16.26 10.64
N GLN A 109 -9.08 -15.83 11.82
CA GLN A 109 -9.93 -16.64 12.69
C GLN A 109 -11.42 -16.52 12.31
N PRO A 110 -12.25 -17.57 12.54
CA PRO A 110 -13.70 -17.47 12.35
C PRO A 110 -14.29 -16.33 13.19
N ILE A 111 -15.20 -15.55 12.61
CA ILE A 111 -15.81 -14.41 13.30
C ILE A 111 -16.72 -14.94 14.43
N ASP A 112 -16.25 -14.89 15.67
CA ASP A 112 -17.11 -15.03 16.84
C ASP A 112 -17.82 -13.69 17.11
N TYR A 113 -19.15 -13.68 17.00
CA TYR A 113 -20.00 -12.50 17.21
C TYR A 113 -19.85 -11.89 18.62
N LYS A 114 -19.33 -12.63 19.61
CA LYS A 114 -18.99 -12.08 20.94
C LYS A 114 -17.77 -11.16 20.93
N SER A 115 -16.94 -11.22 19.88
CA SER A 115 -15.67 -10.49 19.74
C SER A 115 -15.75 -9.28 18.79
N TYR A 116 -16.96 -8.84 18.40
CA TYR A 116 -17.15 -7.77 17.41
C TYR A 116 -16.42 -6.45 17.77
N MET A 117 -16.40 -6.08 19.05
CA MET A 117 -15.66 -4.89 19.50
C MET A 117 -14.14 -5.06 19.33
N THR A 118 -13.61 -6.23 19.69
CA THR A 118 -12.21 -6.60 19.49
C THR A 118 -11.83 -6.61 18.01
N PHE A 119 -12.73 -7.10 17.17
CA PHE A 119 -12.56 -7.13 15.71
C PHE A 119 -12.52 -5.72 15.11
N ASN A 120 -13.45 -4.83 15.48
CA ASN A 120 -13.42 -3.44 15.03
C ASN A 120 -12.17 -2.71 15.51
N HIS A 121 -11.73 -2.96 16.75
CA HIS A 121 -10.48 -2.42 17.26
C HIS A 121 -9.29 -2.90 16.41
N ALA A 122 -9.22 -4.20 16.08
CA ALA A 122 -8.18 -4.76 15.23
C ALA A 122 -8.19 -4.11 13.84
N LEU A 123 -9.37 -3.94 13.21
CA LEU A 123 -9.49 -3.25 11.92
C LEU A 123 -9.04 -1.79 11.98
N SER A 124 -9.39 -1.06 13.04
CA SER A 124 -8.89 0.30 13.28
C SER A 124 -7.36 0.32 13.34
N LYS A 125 -6.76 -0.63 14.07
CA LYS A 125 -5.31 -0.73 14.19
C LYS A 125 -4.65 -1.05 12.85
N VAL A 126 -5.24 -1.94 12.05
CA VAL A 126 -4.79 -2.21 10.68
C VAL A 126 -4.81 -0.94 9.84
N GLY A 127 -5.86 -0.11 9.94
CA GLY A 127 -5.94 1.18 9.27
C GLY A 127 -4.79 2.13 9.62
N GLU A 128 -4.49 2.28 10.92
CA GLU A 128 -3.36 3.11 11.38
C GLU A 128 -2.01 2.61 10.85
N ILE A 129 -1.79 1.30 10.87
CA ILE A 129 -0.54 0.71 10.39
C ILE A 129 -0.42 0.88 8.87
N LEU A 130 -1.52 0.71 8.12
CA LEU A 130 -1.55 0.97 6.68
C LEU A 130 -1.29 2.45 6.37
N GLU A 131 -1.85 3.38 7.13
CA GLU A 131 -1.58 4.80 6.94
C GLU A 131 -0.09 5.12 7.14
N SER A 132 0.52 4.63 8.21
CA SER A 132 1.96 4.81 8.45
C SER A 132 2.82 4.16 7.34
N ARG A 133 2.37 3.02 6.81
CA ARG A 133 3.01 2.36 5.65
C ARG A 133 2.96 3.26 4.43
N PHE A 134 1.79 3.79 4.10
CA PHE A 134 1.60 4.61 2.91
C PHE A 134 2.47 5.87 2.95
N VAL A 135 2.66 6.50 4.11
CA VAL A 135 3.58 7.64 4.23
C VAL A 135 4.99 7.28 3.77
N ILE A 136 5.54 6.15 4.22
CA ILE A 136 6.89 5.72 3.83
C ILE A 136 6.95 5.30 2.37
N GLU A 137 5.93 4.63 1.87
CA GLU A 137 5.85 4.25 0.46
C GLU A 137 5.73 5.46 -0.46
N ASP A 138 5.01 6.51 -0.05
CA ASP A 138 4.90 7.76 -0.81
C ASP A 138 6.26 8.43 -0.94
N LEU A 139 7.06 8.45 0.15
CA LEU A 139 8.43 8.93 0.10
C LEU A 139 9.30 8.11 -0.87
N LEU A 140 9.16 6.77 -0.87
CA LEU A 140 9.85 5.91 -1.84
C LEU A 140 9.45 6.19 -3.28
N ILE A 141 8.15 6.38 -3.54
CA ILE A 141 7.61 6.69 -4.87
C ILE A 141 8.15 8.03 -5.35
N GLN A 142 8.07 9.06 -4.51
CA GLN A 142 8.58 10.40 -4.84
C GLN A 142 10.09 10.38 -5.07
N PHE A 143 10.85 9.67 -4.25
CA PHE A 143 12.30 9.49 -4.44
C PHE A 143 12.60 8.85 -5.80
N PHE A 144 11.93 7.74 -6.12
CA PHE A 144 12.10 7.03 -7.39
C PHE A 144 11.72 7.91 -8.59
N TRP A 145 10.59 8.62 -8.49
CA TRP A 145 10.10 9.51 -9.53
C TRP A 145 11.06 10.67 -9.79
N ASN A 146 11.53 11.35 -8.74
CA ASN A 146 12.44 12.49 -8.84
C ASN A 146 13.81 12.13 -9.40
N LYS A 147 14.30 10.91 -9.12
CA LYS A 147 15.55 10.41 -9.72
C LYS A 147 15.35 10.11 -11.21
N LYS A 148 14.24 9.45 -11.58
CA LYS A 148 13.92 9.13 -12.98
C LYS A 148 13.71 10.39 -13.82
N SER A 149 12.97 11.38 -13.32
CA SER A 149 12.71 12.64 -14.05
C SER A 149 14.00 13.40 -14.34
N LYS A 150 14.91 13.51 -13.36
CA LYS A 150 16.23 14.11 -13.55
C LYS A 150 17.04 13.39 -14.62
N GLN A 151 17.03 12.06 -14.63
CA GLN A 151 17.77 11.27 -15.62
C GLN A 151 17.23 11.47 -17.05
N THR A 152 15.90 11.52 -17.22
CA THR A 152 15.27 11.83 -18.52
C THR A 152 15.63 13.22 -19.03
N VAL A 153 15.66 14.23 -18.15
CA VAL A 153 16.04 15.60 -18.52
C VAL A 153 17.51 15.67 -18.96
N ILE A 154 18.41 14.97 -18.27
CA ILE A 154 19.84 14.92 -18.64
C ILE A 154 20.01 14.27 -20.01
N ILE A 155 19.36 13.12 -20.27
CA ILE A 155 19.45 12.42 -21.56
C ILE A 155 18.89 13.28 -22.71
N ASN A 156 17.81 14.01 -22.48
CA ASN A 156 17.25 14.89 -23.50
C ASN A 156 18.18 16.07 -23.79
N LYS A 157 18.78 16.69 -22.76
CA LYS A 157 19.78 17.76 -22.95
C LYS A 157 21.03 17.27 -23.70
N SER A 158 21.54 16.07 -23.39
CA SER A 158 22.72 15.53 -24.07
C SER A 158 22.42 15.21 -25.55
N LYS A 159 21.22 14.70 -25.87
CA LYS A 159 20.81 14.47 -27.27
C LYS A 159 20.69 15.77 -28.08
N ILE A 160 20.19 16.85 -27.48
CA ILE A 160 20.11 18.16 -28.14
C ILE A 160 21.52 18.73 -28.39
N ALA A 161 22.44 18.58 -27.43
CA ALA A 161 23.81 19.06 -27.57
C ALA A 161 24.64 18.32 -28.63
N HIS A 162 24.26 17.10 -29.04
CA HIS A 162 24.91 16.36 -30.13
C HIS A 162 24.30 16.65 -31.51
N LEU A 163 23.21 17.39 -31.59
CA LEU A 163 22.53 17.79 -32.83
C LEU A 163 22.78 19.26 -33.22
N ALA A 164 23.55 19.99 -32.39
CA ALA A 164 23.97 21.38 -32.61
C ALA A 164 25.48 21.44 -32.82
#